data_AF-A0A5M3XE64-F1
#
_entry.id   AF-A0A5M3XE64-F1
#
_cell.length_a   1.000
_cell.length_b   1.000
_cell.length_c   1.000
_cell.angle_alpha   90.00
_cell.angle_beta   90.00
_cell.angle_gamma   90.00
#
_symmetry.space_group_name_H-M   'P 1'
#
loop_
_entity.id
_entity.type
_entity.pdbx_description
1 polymer ?
#
loop_
_entity_poly.entity_id
_entity_poly.type
_entity_poly.pdbx_seq_one_letter_code
_entity_poly.pdbx_strand_id
1 'polypeptide(L)'
;MAGHELIDRELAILARRLPPMVVEELADGLDETYHSALARYRDPEAAARAALAEFGDADIISAAFVAAAPGRGTARFLMAAGPVVGACWATVLMNASPAVGEVPFPARLTAGLLLGGVILALLTAVRTRHRYRAARRGALAGATGLAVLDLAMLSLAWPVDALAGVPSWLMACAAAASLTRILVVVRAMPDLLNVR
;
A
#
# COMPACT_ATOMS: atom_id res chain seq x y z
N MET A 1 -21.01 -18.74 20.92
CA MET A 1 -21.54 -18.19 19.65
C MET A 1 -22.70 -19.07 19.25
N ALA A 2 -23.91 -18.51 19.26
CA ALA A 2 -25.14 -19.21 18.86
C ALA A 2 -25.56 -18.77 17.43
N GLY A 3 -24.55 -18.55 16.58
CA GLY A 3 -24.71 -18.03 15.23
C GLY A 3 -25.11 -19.15 14.27
N HIS A 4 -26.07 -18.87 13.41
CA HIS A 4 -26.47 -19.77 12.34
C HIS A 4 -25.26 -20.15 11.47
N GLU A 5 -25.09 -21.41 11.02
CA GLU A 5 -23.90 -21.89 10.29
C GLU A 5 -23.50 -21.00 9.09
N LEU A 6 -24.51 -20.38 8.48
CA LEU A 6 -24.38 -19.45 7.35
C LEU A 6 -23.62 -18.17 7.75
N ILE A 7 -23.93 -17.60 8.91
CA ILE A 7 -23.28 -16.40 9.46
C ILE A 7 -21.83 -16.73 9.86
N ASP A 8 -21.63 -17.85 10.56
CA ASP A 8 -20.29 -18.30 10.97
C ASP A 8 -19.36 -18.51 9.77
N ARG A 9 -19.89 -19.03 8.67
CA ARG A 9 -19.15 -19.21 7.42
C ARG A 9 -18.70 -17.88 6.82
N GLU A 10 -19.56 -16.88 6.78
CA GLU A 10 -19.22 -15.54 6.27
C GLU A 10 -18.18 -14.85 7.16
N LEU A 11 -18.37 -14.89 8.49
CA LEU A 11 -17.39 -14.34 9.44
C LEU A 11 -16.03 -15.03 9.31
N ALA A 12 -15.98 -16.35 9.07
CA ALA A 12 -14.74 -17.05 8.82
C ALA A 12 -14.04 -16.59 7.53
N ILE A 13 -14.79 -16.21 6.48
CA ILE A 13 -14.22 -15.62 5.26
C ILE A 13 -13.65 -14.23 5.57
N LEU A 14 -14.40 -13.39 6.27
CA LEU A 14 -13.97 -12.04 6.67
C LEU A 14 -12.73 -12.07 7.57
N ALA A 15 -12.66 -13.00 8.53
CA ALA A 15 -11.51 -13.20 9.42
C ALA A 15 -10.19 -13.46 8.67
N ARG A 16 -10.24 -14.12 7.51
CA ARG A 16 -9.06 -14.37 6.66
C ARG A 16 -8.64 -13.13 5.85
N ARG A 17 -9.51 -12.15 5.72
CA ARG A 17 -9.38 -11.03 4.77
C ARG A 17 -9.14 -9.69 5.44
N LEU A 18 -9.70 -9.50 6.63
CA LEU A 18 -9.75 -8.24 7.36
C LEU A 18 -8.92 -8.27 8.66
N PRO A 19 -8.67 -7.10 9.28
CA PRO A 19 -8.14 -7.02 10.63
C PRO A 19 -9.08 -7.67 11.67
N PRO A 20 -8.55 -8.26 12.77
CA PRO A 20 -9.38 -8.89 13.80
C PRO A 20 -10.43 -7.97 14.42
N MET A 21 -10.04 -6.75 14.84
CA MET A 21 -10.96 -5.77 15.41
C MET A 21 -12.13 -5.44 14.48
N VAL A 22 -11.85 -5.24 13.18
CA VAL A 22 -12.91 -5.00 12.19
C VAL A 22 -13.86 -6.19 12.09
N VAL A 23 -13.35 -7.41 12.22
CA VAL A 23 -14.17 -8.63 12.14
C VAL A 23 -15.03 -8.78 13.39
N GLU A 24 -14.53 -8.40 14.56
CA GLU A 24 -15.29 -8.36 15.82
C GLU A 24 -16.45 -7.38 15.71
N GLU A 25 -16.20 -6.14 15.28
CA GLU A 25 -17.26 -5.13 15.06
C GLU A 25 -18.30 -5.57 14.01
N LEU A 26 -17.85 -6.21 12.92
CA LEU A 26 -18.75 -6.77 11.91
C LEU A 26 -19.56 -7.95 12.44
N ALA A 27 -18.99 -8.77 13.34
CA ALA A 27 -19.70 -9.87 13.97
C ALA A 27 -20.81 -9.36 14.88
N ASP A 28 -20.52 -8.34 15.69
CA ASP A 28 -21.51 -7.74 16.60
C ASP A 28 -22.66 -7.10 15.80
N GLY A 29 -22.36 -6.31 14.77
CA GLY A 29 -23.40 -5.70 13.92
C GLY A 29 -24.23 -6.73 13.14
N LEU A 30 -23.62 -7.84 12.72
CA LEU A 30 -24.33 -8.93 12.04
C LEU A 30 -25.22 -9.72 13.02
N ASP A 31 -24.78 -9.90 14.26
CA ASP A 31 -25.56 -10.55 15.32
C ASP A 31 -26.81 -9.71 15.67
N GLU A 32 -26.67 -8.39 15.80
CA GLU A 32 -27.79 -7.46 15.99
C GLU A 32 -28.81 -7.54 14.83
N THR A 33 -28.31 -7.52 13.59
CA THR A 33 -29.14 -7.62 12.38
C THR A 33 -29.88 -8.96 12.33
N TYR A 34 -29.18 -10.05 12.65
CA TYR A 34 -29.77 -11.38 12.74
C TYR A 34 -30.86 -11.46 13.80
N HIS A 35 -30.63 -10.95 15.00
CA HIS A 35 -31.62 -10.96 16.08
C HIS A 35 -32.87 -10.12 15.74
N SER A 36 -32.69 -8.98 15.08
CA SER A 36 -33.80 -8.17 14.54
C SER A 36 -34.61 -8.94 13.49
N ALA A 37 -33.94 -9.59 12.54
CA ALA A 37 -34.59 -10.42 11.53
C ALA A 37 -35.29 -11.63 12.15
N LEU A 38 -34.70 -12.27 13.16
CA LEU A 38 -35.29 -13.40 13.86
C LEU A 38 -36.60 -13.02 14.56
N ALA A 39 -36.65 -11.84 15.19
CA ALA A 39 -37.89 -11.32 15.78
C ALA A 39 -39.00 -11.12 14.74
N ARG A 40 -38.64 -10.76 13.50
CA ARG A 40 -39.58 -10.50 12.40
C ARG A 40 -40.06 -11.77 11.69
N TYR A 41 -39.14 -12.66 11.32
CA TYR A 41 -39.44 -13.82 10.48
C TYR A 41 -39.77 -15.07 11.30
N ARG A 42 -39.30 -15.15 12.56
CA ARG A 42 -39.45 -16.33 13.45
C ARG A 42 -38.94 -17.65 12.85
N ASP A 43 -38.08 -17.56 11.84
CA ASP A 43 -37.38 -18.67 11.21
C ASP A 43 -35.88 -18.33 11.18
N PRO A 44 -35.02 -19.10 11.86
CA PRO A 44 -33.57 -18.87 11.89
C PRO A 44 -32.93 -18.80 10.51
N GLU A 45 -33.38 -19.63 9.56
CA GLU A 45 -32.75 -19.69 8.23
C GLU A 45 -33.16 -18.51 7.36
N ALA A 46 -34.45 -18.13 7.38
CA ALA A 46 -34.90 -16.88 6.76
C ALA A 46 -34.25 -15.65 7.40
N ALA A 47 -34.09 -15.63 8.72
CA ALA A 47 -33.44 -14.53 9.45
C ALA A 47 -31.96 -14.39 9.06
N ALA A 48 -31.21 -15.50 8.98
CA ALA A 48 -29.81 -15.48 8.56
C ALA A 48 -29.66 -14.98 7.11
N ARG A 49 -30.53 -15.44 6.19
CA ARG A 49 -30.52 -14.96 4.80
C ARG A 49 -30.90 -13.48 4.68
N ALA A 50 -31.90 -13.03 5.43
CA ALA A 50 -32.30 -11.63 5.47
C ALA A 50 -31.19 -10.74 6.03
N ALA A 51 -30.54 -11.17 7.13
CA ALA A 51 -29.44 -10.44 7.72
C ALA A 51 -28.26 -10.31 6.77
N LEU A 52 -27.83 -11.40 6.10
CA LEU A 52 -26.77 -11.30 5.09
C LEU A 52 -27.16 -10.47 3.86
N ALA A 53 -28.43 -10.52 3.43
CA ALA A 53 -28.90 -9.72 2.31
C ALA A 53 -28.86 -8.21 2.62
N GLU A 54 -29.09 -7.84 3.88
CA GLU A 54 -29.01 -6.45 4.36
C GLU A 54 -27.56 -6.02 4.62
N PHE A 55 -26.76 -6.88 5.27
CA PHE A 55 -25.39 -6.58 5.68
C PHE A 55 -24.38 -6.62 4.51
N GLY A 56 -24.67 -7.43 3.50
CA GLY A 56 -23.80 -7.68 2.35
C GLY A 56 -22.89 -8.90 2.53
N ASP A 57 -22.43 -9.47 1.40
CA ASP A 57 -21.54 -10.63 1.41
C ASP A 57 -20.09 -10.27 1.77
N ALA A 58 -19.29 -11.28 2.14
CA ALA A 58 -17.90 -11.05 2.50
C ALA A 58 -17.02 -10.50 1.36
N ASP A 59 -17.39 -10.67 0.09
CA ASP A 59 -16.65 -10.12 -1.05
C ASP A 59 -16.85 -8.60 -1.15
N ILE A 60 -18.09 -8.13 -1.05
CA ILE A 60 -18.48 -6.72 -1.07
C ILE A 60 -17.84 -6.00 0.13
N ILE A 61 -18.03 -6.54 1.33
CA ILE A 61 -17.47 -5.95 2.57
C ILE A 61 -15.95 -5.87 2.46
N SER A 62 -15.28 -6.99 2.12
CA SER A 62 -13.81 -6.99 2.00
C SER A 62 -13.30 -6.01 0.95
N ALA A 63 -13.99 -5.91 -0.20
CA ALA A 63 -13.61 -4.99 -1.26
C ALA A 63 -13.76 -3.52 -0.83
N ALA A 64 -14.82 -3.18 -0.09
CA ALA A 64 -15.03 -1.84 0.45
C ALA A 64 -13.92 -1.44 1.43
N PHE A 65 -13.60 -2.31 2.39
CA PHE A 65 -12.51 -2.08 3.36
C PHE A 65 -11.15 -1.94 2.67
N VAL A 66 -10.85 -2.80 1.70
CA VAL A 66 -9.61 -2.69 0.94
C VAL A 66 -9.60 -1.39 0.12
N ALA A 67 -10.71 -1.02 -0.52
CA ALA A 67 -10.79 0.21 -1.31
C ALA A 67 -10.56 1.47 -0.47
N ALA A 68 -11.06 1.49 0.77
CA ALA A 68 -10.87 2.57 1.74
C ALA A 68 -9.50 2.56 2.43
N ALA A 69 -8.67 1.52 2.24
CA ALA A 69 -7.39 1.42 2.91
C ALA A 69 -6.45 2.60 2.55
N PRO A 70 -5.92 3.35 3.54
CA PRO A 70 -5.12 4.56 3.29
C PRO A 70 -3.89 4.27 2.43
N GLY A 71 -3.29 3.08 2.59
CA GLY A 71 -2.13 2.67 1.83
C GLY A 71 -2.32 2.56 0.31
N ARG A 72 -3.56 2.41 -0.19
CA ARG A 72 -3.82 2.39 -1.64
C ARG A 72 -3.68 3.75 -2.29
N GLY A 73 -4.12 4.81 -1.61
CA GLY A 73 -3.97 6.18 -2.09
C GLY A 73 -2.49 6.53 -2.23
N THR A 74 -1.73 6.30 -1.17
CA THR A 74 -0.28 6.48 -1.15
C THR A 74 0.41 5.65 -2.23
N ALA A 75 0.09 4.36 -2.36
CA ALA A 75 0.72 3.50 -3.37
C ALA A 75 0.45 3.97 -4.81
N ARG A 76 -0.78 4.44 -5.11
CA ARG A 76 -1.10 5.01 -6.43
C ARG A 76 -0.32 6.30 -6.69
N PHE A 77 -0.27 7.20 -5.71
CA PHE A 77 0.50 8.43 -5.82
C PHE A 77 1.99 8.13 -6.07
N LEU A 78 2.58 7.21 -5.29
CA LEU A 78 3.98 6.84 -5.43
C LEU A 78 4.29 6.20 -6.79
N MET A 79 3.40 5.36 -7.32
CA MET A 79 3.55 4.82 -8.67
C MET A 79 3.46 5.91 -9.76
N ALA A 80 2.55 6.89 -9.59
CA ALA A 80 2.39 7.98 -10.55
C ALA A 80 3.56 8.99 -10.50
N ALA A 81 4.09 9.27 -9.31
CA ALA A 81 5.23 10.17 -9.12
C ALA A 81 6.58 9.53 -9.52
N GLY A 82 6.65 8.19 -9.53
CA GLY A 82 7.86 7.42 -9.83
C GLY A 82 8.57 7.85 -11.13
N PRO A 83 7.89 7.88 -12.29
CA PRO A 83 8.48 8.30 -13.56
C PRO A 83 9.04 9.73 -13.54
N VAL A 84 8.37 10.66 -12.87
CA VAL A 84 8.82 12.07 -12.79
C VAL A 84 10.13 12.16 -12.01
N VAL A 85 10.19 11.56 -10.81
CA VAL A 85 11.40 11.54 -9.99
C VAL A 85 12.53 10.80 -10.71
N GLY A 86 12.21 9.69 -11.39
CA GLY A 86 13.16 8.94 -12.20
C GLY A 86 13.73 9.75 -13.36
N ALA A 87 12.90 10.52 -14.06
CA ALA A 87 13.35 11.41 -15.13
C ALA A 87 14.27 12.52 -14.60
N CYS A 88 13.95 13.13 -13.45
CA CYS A 88 14.83 14.11 -12.81
C CYS A 88 16.21 13.51 -12.51
N TRP A 89 16.26 12.34 -11.88
CA TRP A 89 17.53 11.66 -11.61
C TRP A 89 18.26 11.21 -12.89
N ALA A 90 17.55 10.75 -13.91
CA ALA A 90 18.14 10.40 -15.19
C ALA A 90 18.84 11.60 -15.83
N THR A 91 18.21 12.79 -15.83
CA THR A 91 18.83 14.01 -16.36
C THR A 91 20.08 14.41 -15.58
N VAL A 92 20.07 14.27 -14.25
CA VAL A 92 21.26 14.50 -13.41
C VAL A 92 22.40 13.54 -13.80
N LEU A 93 22.10 12.24 -13.90
CA LEU A 93 23.10 11.22 -14.22
C LEU A 93 23.66 11.35 -15.63
N MET A 94 22.86 11.79 -16.61
CA MET A 94 23.31 12.04 -17.99
C MET A 94 24.27 13.23 -18.09
N ASN A 95 24.18 14.19 -17.17
CA ASN A 95 25.07 15.35 -17.11
C ASN A 95 26.23 15.16 -16.12
N ALA A 96 26.24 14.06 -15.37
CA ALA A 96 27.29 13.77 -14.43
C ALA A 96 28.58 13.34 -15.15
N SER A 97 29.71 13.50 -14.48
CA SER A 97 31.02 13.13 -15.00
C SER A 97 31.03 11.66 -15.47
N PRO A 98 31.79 11.31 -16.53
CA PRO A 98 31.93 9.93 -16.99
C PRO A 98 32.40 8.94 -15.91
N ALA A 99 32.97 9.42 -14.79
CA ALA A 99 33.26 8.61 -13.60
C ALA A 99 32.01 7.92 -12.99
N VAL A 100 30.80 8.49 -13.17
CA VAL A 100 29.54 7.83 -12.79
C VAL A 100 29.24 6.62 -13.69
N GLY A 101 29.86 6.54 -14.87
CA GLY A 101 29.82 5.40 -15.77
C GLY A 101 30.57 4.16 -15.27
N GLU A 102 31.37 4.28 -14.21
CA GLU A 102 32.14 3.17 -13.62
C GLU A 102 31.37 2.37 -12.55
N VAL A 103 30.08 2.65 -12.34
CA VAL A 103 29.26 1.89 -11.39
C VAL A 103 29.33 0.40 -11.75
N PRO A 104 29.82 -0.47 -10.84
CA PRO A 104 29.97 -1.90 -11.11
C PRO A 104 28.64 -2.54 -11.52
N PHE A 105 28.69 -3.49 -12.46
CA PHE A 105 27.50 -4.21 -12.90
C PHE A 105 26.66 -4.81 -11.73
N PRO A 106 27.27 -5.41 -10.68
CA PRO A 106 26.49 -5.91 -9.54
C PRO A 106 25.68 -4.83 -8.83
N ALA A 107 26.20 -3.60 -8.73
CA ALA A 107 25.48 -2.49 -8.11
C ALA A 107 24.26 -2.08 -8.96
N ARG A 108 24.41 -2.01 -10.29
CA ARG A 108 23.30 -1.72 -11.23
C ARG A 108 22.22 -2.78 -11.16
N LEU A 109 22.62 -4.06 -11.15
CA LEU A 109 21.70 -5.18 -11.04
C LEU A 109 20.94 -5.14 -9.70
N THR A 110 21.63 -4.89 -8.60
CA THR A 110 21.03 -4.78 -7.27
C THR A 110 20.02 -3.64 -7.21
N ALA A 111 20.37 -2.46 -7.74
CA ALA A 111 19.45 -1.31 -7.81
C ALA A 111 18.21 -1.62 -8.68
N GLY A 112 18.40 -2.27 -9.82
CA GLY A 112 17.31 -2.69 -10.69
C GLY A 112 16.37 -3.70 -10.03
N LEU A 113 16.92 -4.71 -9.34
CA LEU A 113 16.14 -5.68 -8.58
C LEU A 113 15.37 -5.04 -7.42
N LEU A 114 16.00 -4.11 -6.70
CA LEU A 114 15.36 -3.36 -5.62
C LEU A 114 14.18 -2.53 -6.14
N LEU A 115 14.39 -1.80 -7.25
CA LEU A 115 13.33 -1.03 -7.89
C LEU A 115 12.19 -1.93 -8.40
N GLY A 116 12.52 -3.07 -9.02
CA GLY A 116 11.54 -4.05 -9.47
C GLY A 116 10.72 -4.60 -8.30
N GLY A 117 11.36 -4.93 -7.18
CA GLY A 117 10.69 -5.38 -5.95
C GLY A 117 9.76 -4.33 -5.36
N VAL A 118 10.18 -3.06 -5.34
CA VAL A 118 9.37 -1.91 -4.93
C VAL A 118 8.13 -1.77 -5.81
N ILE A 119 8.29 -1.84 -7.14
CA ILE A 119 7.17 -1.75 -8.09
C ILE A 119 6.19 -2.90 -7.86
N LEU A 120 6.68 -4.13 -7.69
CA LEU A 120 5.83 -5.28 -7.39
C LEU A 120 5.07 -5.14 -6.06
N ALA A 121 5.71 -4.60 -5.03
CA ALA A 121 5.07 -4.34 -3.74
C ALA A 121 3.95 -3.29 -3.85
N LEU A 122 4.19 -2.18 -4.55
CA LEU A 122 3.18 -1.15 -4.82
C LEU A 122 2.04 -1.67 -5.71
N LEU A 123 2.35 -2.46 -6.73
CA LEU A 123 1.35 -3.12 -7.56
C LEU A 123 0.47 -4.07 -6.73
N THR A 124 1.07 -4.80 -5.80
CA THR A 124 0.32 -5.67 -4.87
C THR A 124 -0.63 -4.84 -4.02
N ALA A 125 -0.21 -3.67 -3.53
CA ALA A 125 -1.06 -2.75 -2.78
C ALA A 125 -2.28 -2.28 -3.59
N VAL A 126 -2.07 -1.96 -4.87
CA VAL A 126 -3.12 -1.40 -5.75
C VAL A 126 -4.00 -2.46 -6.40
N ARG A 127 -3.50 -3.67 -6.67
CA ARG A 127 -4.28 -4.72 -7.35
C ARG A 127 -5.03 -5.63 -6.39
N THR A 128 -4.57 -5.78 -5.15
CA THR A 128 -5.27 -6.63 -4.17
C THR A 128 -6.64 -6.03 -3.85
N ARG A 129 -7.70 -6.86 -3.87
CA ARG A 129 -9.08 -6.45 -3.57
C ARG A 129 -9.67 -7.07 -2.30
N HIS A 130 -9.21 -8.25 -1.90
CA HIS A 130 -9.85 -9.00 -0.81
C HIS A 130 -8.91 -9.32 0.36
N ARG A 131 -7.62 -8.98 0.28
CA ARG A 131 -6.64 -9.28 1.33
C ARG A 131 -6.05 -8.00 1.89
N TYR A 132 -6.69 -7.44 2.92
CA TYR A 132 -6.25 -6.18 3.54
C TYR A 132 -4.78 -6.24 3.97
N ARG A 133 -4.37 -7.34 4.61
CA ARG A 133 -2.97 -7.53 5.08
C ARG A 133 -1.96 -7.53 3.92
N ALA A 134 -2.31 -8.13 2.79
CA ALA A 134 -1.42 -8.16 1.62
C ALA A 134 -1.31 -6.78 0.98
N ALA A 135 -2.43 -6.06 0.84
CA ALA A 135 -2.43 -4.69 0.33
C ALA A 135 -1.59 -3.76 1.22
N ARG A 136 -1.76 -3.87 2.54
CA ARG A 136 -1.01 -3.12 3.54
C ARG A 136 0.50 -3.43 3.51
N ARG A 137 0.89 -4.70 3.50
CA ARG A 137 2.31 -5.09 3.41
C ARG A 137 2.95 -4.60 2.12
N GLY A 138 2.23 -4.68 1.00
CA GLY A 138 2.69 -4.13 -0.28
C GLY A 138 2.91 -2.62 -0.22
N ALA A 139 1.97 -1.88 0.40
CA ALA A 139 2.10 -0.44 0.55
C ALA A 139 3.28 -0.06 1.45
N LEU A 140 3.45 -0.74 2.60
CA LEU A 140 4.57 -0.53 3.50
C LEU A 140 5.91 -0.83 2.82
N ALA A 141 6.08 -2.02 2.24
CA ALA A 141 7.32 -2.44 1.60
C ALA A 141 7.68 -1.55 0.39
N GLY A 142 6.68 -1.17 -0.40
CA GLY A 142 6.87 -0.27 -1.54
C GLY A 142 7.26 1.14 -1.10
N ALA A 143 6.60 1.69 -0.08
CA ALA A 143 6.89 3.02 0.44
C ALA A 143 8.27 3.10 1.12
N THR A 144 8.61 2.14 1.98
CA THR A 144 9.93 2.09 2.62
C THR A 144 11.05 1.87 1.61
N GLY A 145 10.86 0.95 0.65
CA GLY A 145 11.84 0.71 -0.40
C GLY A 145 12.09 1.94 -1.29
N LEU A 146 11.04 2.72 -1.63
CA LEU A 146 11.22 3.99 -2.33
C LEU A 146 12.01 5.01 -1.51
N ALA A 147 11.70 5.16 -0.22
CA ALA A 147 12.43 6.10 0.64
C ALA A 147 13.91 5.72 0.77
N VAL A 148 14.23 4.42 0.84
CA VAL A 148 15.62 3.92 0.84
C VAL A 148 16.31 4.23 -0.49
N LEU A 149 15.63 4.02 -1.63
CA LEU A 149 16.17 4.37 -2.94
C LEU A 149 16.43 5.87 -3.08
N ASP A 150 15.50 6.72 -2.61
CA ASP A 150 15.70 8.18 -2.59
C ASP A 150 16.90 8.59 -1.76
N LEU A 151 17.03 8.03 -0.56
CA LEU A 151 18.15 8.33 0.34
C LEU A 151 19.48 7.89 -0.27
N ALA A 152 19.51 6.74 -0.94
CA ALA A 152 20.68 6.25 -1.66
C ALA A 152 21.07 7.15 -2.84
N MET A 153 20.10 7.66 -3.60
CA MET A 153 20.37 8.60 -4.70
C MET A 153 20.90 9.94 -4.17
N LEU A 154 20.31 10.46 -3.09
CA LEU A 154 20.78 11.68 -2.43
C LEU A 154 22.20 11.53 -1.87
N SER A 155 22.53 10.36 -1.28
CA SER A 155 23.88 10.12 -0.74
C SER A 155 24.93 9.94 -1.85
N LEU A 156 24.57 9.29 -2.96
CA LEU A 156 25.43 9.19 -4.15
C LEU A 156 25.68 10.54 -4.82
N ALA A 157 24.74 11.48 -4.70
CA ALA A 157 24.86 12.84 -5.21
C ALA A 157 25.59 13.80 -4.25
N TRP A 158 25.91 13.37 -3.03
CA TRP A 158 26.60 14.24 -2.06
C TRP A 158 28.09 14.52 -2.37
N PRO A 159 28.88 13.62 -2.96
CA PRO A 159 30.28 13.90 -3.26
C PRO A 159 30.39 15.04 -4.28
N VAL A 160 31.00 16.16 -3.87
CA VAL A 160 31.13 17.39 -4.65
C VAL A 160 31.84 17.14 -6.00
N ASP A 161 32.76 16.20 -6.04
CA ASP A 161 33.56 15.87 -7.22
C ASP A 161 32.79 15.02 -8.25
N ALA A 162 31.81 14.22 -7.81
CA ALA A 162 31.05 13.32 -8.69
C ALA A 162 30.08 14.06 -9.62
N LEU A 163 29.74 15.30 -9.27
CA LEU A 163 28.76 16.13 -9.98
C LEU A 163 29.37 17.39 -10.58
N ALA A 164 30.70 17.46 -10.67
CA ALA A 164 31.39 18.54 -11.36
C ALA A 164 30.86 18.65 -12.80
N GLY A 165 30.09 19.71 -13.08
CA GLY A 165 29.46 19.96 -14.39
C GLY A 165 27.94 19.81 -14.44
N VAL A 166 27.29 19.26 -13.40
CA VAL A 166 25.82 19.19 -13.34
C VAL A 166 25.24 20.56 -12.98
N PRO A 167 24.30 21.12 -13.78
CA PRO A 167 23.60 22.35 -13.42
C PRO A 167 22.91 22.24 -12.05
N SER A 168 23.16 23.21 -11.16
CA SER A 168 22.64 23.20 -9.78
C SER A 168 21.12 23.13 -9.69
N TRP A 169 20.41 23.71 -10.66
CA TRP A 169 18.94 23.65 -10.71
C TRP A 169 18.41 22.24 -10.99
N LEU A 170 19.10 21.42 -11.80
CA LEU A 170 18.71 20.02 -12.03
C LEU A 170 18.84 19.19 -10.76
N MET A 171 19.94 19.41 -10.03
CA MET A 171 20.15 18.79 -8.72
C MET A 171 19.08 19.21 -7.72
N ALA A 172 18.76 20.50 -7.65
CA ALA A 172 17.71 21.02 -6.79
C ALA A 172 16.34 20.41 -7.12
N CYS A 173 16.00 20.28 -8.40
CA CYS A 173 14.76 19.63 -8.84
C CYS A 173 14.70 18.15 -8.43
N ALA A 174 15.77 17.38 -8.69
CA ALA A 174 15.82 15.97 -8.32
C ALA A 174 15.75 15.78 -6.80
N ALA A 175 16.50 16.57 -6.04
CA ALA A 175 16.49 16.54 -4.59
C ALA A 175 15.12 16.93 -4.02
N ALA A 176 14.50 18.00 -4.52
CA ALA A 176 13.17 18.43 -4.09
C ALA A 176 12.11 17.36 -4.38
N ALA A 177 12.18 16.71 -5.55
CA ALA A 177 11.26 15.64 -5.91
C ALA A 177 11.42 14.40 -4.99
N SER A 178 12.66 13.98 -4.70
CA SER A 178 12.96 12.91 -3.75
C SER A 178 12.54 13.24 -2.32
N LEU A 179 12.83 14.46 -1.84
CA LEU A 179 12.41 14.91 -0.50
C LEU A 179 10.90 14.96 -0.36
N THR A 180 10.19 15.43 -1.38
CA THR A 180 8.72 15.44 -1.41
C THR A 180 8.19 14.01 -1.31
N ARG A 181 8.78 13.07 -2.05
CA ARG A 181 8.39 11.65 -2.01
C ARG A 181 8.65 11.03 -0.65
N ILE A 182 9.82 11.28 -0.04
CA ILE A 182 10.14 10.85 1.33
C ILE A 182 9.13 11.43 2.32
N LEU A 183 8.82 12.72 2.24
CA LEU A 183 7.87 13.36 3.16
C LEU A 183 6.48 12.75 3.05
N VAL A 184 6.02 12.41 1.84
CA VAL A 184 4.76 11.69 1.62
C VAL A 184 4.81 10.31 2.27
N VAL A 185 5.90 9.56 2.11
CA VAL A 185 6.10 8.26 2.76
C VAL A 185 6.04 8.40 4.28
N VAL A 186 6.79 9.34 4.85
CA VAL A 186 6.84 9.59 6.31
C VAL A 186 5.47 9.98 6.84
N ARG A 187 4.73 10.85 6.16
CA ARG A 187 3.37 11.26 6.55
C ARG A 187 2.36 10.11 6.47
N ALA A 188 2.54 9.18 5.54
CA ALA A 188 1.66 8.03 5.39
C ALA A 188 1.98 6.88 6.37
N MET A 189 3.15 6.88 7.01
CA MET A 189 3.57 5.78 7.90
C MET A 189 2.64 5.54 9.09
N PRO A 190 2.17 6.57 9.84
CA PRO A 190 1.23 6.35 10.94
C PRO A 190 -0.03 5.61 10.50
N ASP A 191 -0.62 5.97 9.36
CA ASP A 191 -1.82 5.34 8.81
C ASP A 191 -1.57 3.93 8.29
N LEU A 192 -0.36 3.65 7.81
CA LEU A 192 0.05 2.32 7.38
C LEU A 192 0.37 1.39 8.56
N LEU A 193 0.81 1.94 9.69
CA LEU A 193 1.18 1.20 10.89
C LEU A 193 -0.01 0.95 11.81
N ASN A 194 -0.96 1.89 11.88
CA ASN A 194 -2.14 1.75 12.70
C ASN A 194 -3.12 0.73 12.10
N VAL A 195 -3.51 -0.25 12.93
CA VAL A 195 -4.64 -1.12 12.69
C VAL A 195 -5.75 -0.55 13.57
N ARG A 196 -6.55 0.35 12.99
CA ARG A 196 -7.88 0.65 13.56
C ARG A 196 -8.88 -0.27 12.88
#